data_AF-A0AAE5EW32-F1
#
_entry.id   AF-A0AAE5EW32-F1
#
_cell.length_a   1.000
_cell.length_b   1.000
_cell.length_c   1.000
_cell.angle_alpha   90.00
_cell.angle_beta   90.00
_cell.angle_gamma   90.00
#
_symmetry.space_group_name_H-M   'P 1'
#
loop_
_entity.id
_entity.type
_entity.pdbx_description
1 polymer ?
#
loop_
_entity_poly.entity_id
_entity_poly.type
_entity_poly.pdbx_seq_one_letter_code
_entity_poly.pdbx_strand_id
1 'polypeptide(L)'
;MKKHFLALTLLAPITASATGLHISPEFKIGPYFGSGISGGGLQLGATDVLGLDALYLSYSHTSAELLWDKDRLKTYRVGGQYHFIDQPIKFGLQLEAGVVEYEGYREPIFSGDTRYAEGTGASFSAAWVVFPTDNIGFRLGGDFNYIDKKKTLLENNWSATLSTGIIFHF
;
A
#
# COMPACT_ATOMS: atom_id res chain seq x y z
N MET A 1 -6.00 -18.22 29.17
CA MET A 1 -7.33 -17.71 28.75
C MET A 1 -7.18 -16.74 27.57
N LYS A 2 -7.06 -17.21 26.32
CA LYS A 2 -7.02 -16.37 25.10
C LYS A 2 -7.46 -17.15 23.84
N LYS A 3 -8.65 -17.77 23.84
CA LYS A 3 -9.19 -18.49 22.67
C LYS A 3 -10.56 -17.99 22.20
N HIS A 4 -11.07 -16.89 22.77
CA HIS A 4 -12.44 -16.42 22.49
C HIS A 4 -12.53 -15.22 21.53
N PHE A 5 -11.39 -14.70 21.04
CA PHE A 5 -11.43 -13.61 20.06
C PHE A 5 -11.81 -14.04 18.64
N LEU A 6 -11.69 -15.33 18.31
CA LEU A 6 -12.07 -15.86 16.99
C LEU A 6 -13.59 -16.04 16.82
N ALA A 7 -14.35 -16.07 17.91
CA ALA A 7 -15.80 -16.28 17.86
C ALA A 7 -16.57 -14.97 17.57
N LEU A 8 -15.96 -13.81 17.81
CA LEU A 8 -16.62 -12.52 17.61
C LEU A 8 -16.61 -12.07 16.13
N THR A 9 -15.69 -12.60 15.31
CA THR A 9 -15.65 -12.34 13.86
C THR A 9 -16.70 -13.13 13.08
N LEU A 10 -17.31 -14.16 13.67
CA LEU A 10 -18.36 -14.99 13.06
C LEU A 10 -19.79 -14.46 13.30
N LEU A 11 -19.95 -13.42 14.12
CA LEU A 11 -21.25 -12.85 14.50
C LEU A 11 -21.56 -11.51 13.81
N ALA A 12 -20.69 -11.03 12.91
CA ALA A 12 -21.03 -9.90 12.07
C ALA A 12 -22.04 -10.36 11.00
N PRO A 13 -23.18 -9.67 10.83
CA PRO A 13 -24.14 -10.00 9.78
C PRO A 13 -23.46 -9.85 8.41
N ILE A 14 -23.33 -10.95 7.68
CA ILE A 14 -22.88 -11.00 6.27
C ILE A 14 -24.04 -10.51 5.37
N THR A 15 -24.63 -9.35 5.67
CA THR A 15 -25.71 -8.75 4.89
C THR A 15 -25.23 -7.67 3.93
N ALA A 16 -23.94 -7.32 3.97
CA ALA A 16 -23.29 -6.61 2.86
C ALA A 16 -22.92 -7.64 1.79
N SER A 17 -23.87 -7.91 0.89
CA SER A 17 -23.58 -8.69 -0.30
C SER A 17 -22.62 -7.87 -1.15
N ALA A 18 -21.33 -8.26 -1.18
CA ALA A 18 -20.40 -7.75 -2.17
C ALA A 18 -21.01 -8.01 -3.56
N THR A 19 -21.22 -6.94 -4.31
CA THR A 19 -21.82 -6.99 -5.66
C THR A 19 -20.77 -7.26 -6.73
N GLY A 20 -19.50 -6.96 -6.42
CA GLY A 20 -18.42 -7.04 -7.40
C GLY A 20 -17.02 -7.16 -6.79
N LEU A 21 -16.04 -7.26 -7.70
CA LEU A 21 -14.62 -7.49 -7.43
C LEU A 21 -13.81 -6.21 -7.70
N HIS A 22 -12.96 -5.82 -6.75
CA HIS A 22 -12.01 -4.73 -6.90
C HIS A 22 -10.60 -5.26 -7.15
N ILE A 23 -10.00 -4.88 -8.27
CA ILE A 23 -8.61 -5.18 -8.60
C ILE A 23 -7.91 -3.89 -8.99
N SER A 24 -6.78 -3.55 -8.36
CA SER A 24 -5.97 -2.40 -8.77
C SER A 24 -4.48 -2.70 -8.75
N PRO A 25 -3.86 -3.00 -9.91
CA PRO A 25 -2.40 -2.98 -10.02
C PRO A 25 -1.88 -1.54 -9.90
N GLU A 26 -0.77 -1.36 -9.20
CA GLU A 26 -0.10 -0.07 -8.99
C GLU A 26 1.40 -0.13 -9.31
N PHE A 27 1.93 1.01 -9.73
CA PHE A 27 3.35 1.31 -9.84
C PHE A 27 3.77 2.30 -8.75
N LYS A 28 5.00 2.13 -8.25
CA LYS A 28 5.59 3.00 -7.23
C LYS A 28 6.85 3.69 -7.71
N ILE A 29 7.00 4.93 -7.28
CA ILE A 29 8.13 5.81 -7.61
C ILE A 29 8.70 6.35 -6.30
N GLY A 30 10.01 6.22 -6.09
CA GLY A 30 10.71 6.57 -4.85
C GLY A 30 11.25 5.34 -4.07
N PRO A 31 11.61 5.42 -2.79
CA PRO A 31 11.54 6.58 -1.92
C PRO A 31 12.66 7.61 -2.17
N TYR A 32 13.68 7.25 -2.97
CA TYR A 32 14.74 8.18 -3.33
C TYR A 32 14.33 9.09 -4.49
N PHE A 33 14.55 10.39 -4.34
CA PHE A 33 14.25 11.36 -5.38
C PHE A 33 15.08 11.06 -6.64
N GLY A 34 14.41 10.89 -7.78
CA GLY A 34 15.06 10.54 -9.05
C GLY A 34 15.26 9.05 -9.32
N SER A 35 14.81 8.15 -8.44
CA SER A 35 14.94 6.69 -8.64
C SER A 35 14.02 6.11 -9.73
N GLY A 36 13.13 6.91 -10.31
CA GLY A 36 12.13 6.43 -11.27
C GLY A 36 11.17 5.39 -10.66
N ILE A 37 10.65 4.49 -11.50
CA ILE A 37 9.81 3.38 -11.05
C ILE A 37 10.67 2.41 -10.25
N SER A 38 10.32 2.23 -9.00
CA SER A 38 11.08 1.47 -8.00
C SER A 38 10.30 0.27 -7.47
N GLY A 39 9.04 0.12 -7.87
CA GLY A 39 8.22 -0.96 -7.36
C GLY A 39 6.84 -1.02 -7.97
N GLY A 40 6.06 -1.94 -7.43
CA GLY A 40 4.68 -2.13 -7.79
C GLY A 40 3.90 -2.81 -6.68
N GLY A 41 2.60 -2.86 -6.85
CA GLY A 41 1.69 -3.45 -5.89
C GLY A 41 0.40 -3.90 -6.54
N LEU A 42 -0.45 -4.50 -5.72
CA LEU A 42 -1.74 -4.99 -6.12
C LEU A 42 -2.73 -4.80 -4.98
N GLN A 43 -3.89 -4.26 -5.31
CA GLN A 43 -5.06 -4.21 -4.45
C GLN A 43 -6.06 -5.26 -4.91
N LEU A 44 -6.60 -6.02 -3.96
CA LEU A 44 -7.65 -7.01 -4.20
C LEU A 44 -8.71 -6.88 -3.12
N GLY A 45 -9.97 -6.78 -3.53
CA GLY A 45 -11.07 -6.56 -2.61
C GLY A 45 -12.43 -6.75 -3.23
N ALA A 46 -13.44 -6.30 -2.51
CA ALA A 46 -14.84 -6.36 -2.91
C ALA A 46 -15.42 -4.95 -3.03
N THR A 47 -16.40 -4.79 -3.92
CA THR A 47 -17.14 -3.52 -4.10
C THR A 47 -18.47 -3.52 -3.34
N ASP A 48 -18.99 -2.33 -3.06
CA ASP A 48 -20.26 -2.08 -2.36
C ASP A 48 -20.35 -2.78 -0.99
N VAL A 49 -19.31 -2.61 -0.17
CA VAL A 49 -19.20 -3.26 1.15
C VAL A 49 -19.22 -2.21 2.25
N LEU A 50 -20.10 -2.39 3.25
CA LEU A 50 -20.17 -1.55 4.45
C LEU A 50 -20.37 -0.04 4.17
N GLY A 51 -21.02 0.31 3.06
CA GLY A 51 -21.23 1.72 2.64
C GLY A 51 -20.00 2.37 1.99
N LEU A 52 -18.97 1.58 1.68
CA LEU A 52 -17.82 1.97 0.87
C LEU A 52 -17.97 1.42 -0.54
N ASP A 53 -17.45 2.15 -1.53
CA ASP A 53 -17.39 1.70 -2.92
C ASP A 53 -16.48 0.49 -3.09
N ALA A 54 -15.42 0.40 -2.30
CA ALA A 54 -14.59 -0.80 -2.21
C ALA A 54 -13.93 -0.96 -0.84
N LEU A 55 -13.79 -2.21 -0.40
CA LEU A 55 -12.95 -2.61 0.73
C LEU A 55 -11.94 -3.64 0.23
N TYR A 56 -10.65 -3.41 0.46
CA TYR A 56 -9.59 -4.19 -0.17
C TYR A 56 -8.37 -4.39 0.74
N LEU A 57 -7.59 -5.41 0.39
CA LEU A 57 -6.23 -5.62 0.89
C LEU A 57 -5.25 -5.12 -0.18
N SER A 58 -4.19 -4.45 0.26
CA SER A 58 -3.11 -4.04 -0.63
C SER A 58 -1.78 -4.63 -0.20
N TYR A 59 -1.05 -5.14 -1.19
CA TYR A 59 0.34 -5.57 -1.05
C TYR A 59 1.19 -4.76 -2.02
N SER A 60 2.33 -4.26 -1.55
CA SER A 60 3.30 -3.64 -2.44
C SER A 60 4.73 -4.00 -2.10
N HIS A 61 5.57 -3.98 -3.13
CA HIS A 61 6.99 -4.18 -3.04
C HIS A 61 7.71 -3.03 -3.75
N THR A 62 8.60 -2.37 -3.02
CA THR A 62 9.46 -1.31 -3.54
C THR A 62 10.91 -1.68 -3.27
N SER A 63 11.72 -1.68 -4.31
CA SER A 63 13.16 -1.87 -4.24
C SER A 63 13.85 -0.63 -4.78
N ALA A 64 14.75 -0.05 -4.01
CA ALA A 64 15.57 1.05 -4.50
C ALA A 64 17.05 0.73 -4.25
N GLU A 65 17.87 1.01 -5.26
CA GLU A 65 19.32 0.84 -5.18
C GLU A 65 19.96 2.22 -5.17
N LEU A 66 20.76 2.52 -4.13
CA LEU A 66 21.52 3.76 -4.02
C LEU A 66 23.00 3.43 -3.82
N LEU A 67 23.78 3.52 -4.91
CA LEU A 67 25.23 3.26 -4.99
C LEU A 67 25.69 1.88 -4.48
N TRP A 68 25.60 1.63 -3.17
CA TRP A 68 26.05 0.41 -2.46
C TRP A 68 24.98 -0.17 -1.52
N ASP A 69 23.83 0.50 -1.42
CA ASP A 69 22.72 0.11 -0.56
C ASP A 69 21.55 -0.40 -1.40
N LYS A 70 21.04 -1.57 -1.02
CA LYS A 70 19.80 -2.12 -1.56
C LYS A 70 18.74 -2.09 -0.46
N ASP A 71 17.76 -1.22 -0.65
CA ASP A 71 16.63 -1.10 0.24
C ASP A 71 15.40 -1.75 -0.37
N ARG A 72 14.72 -2.56 0.43
CA ARG A 72 13.46 -3.20 0.07
C ARG A 72 12.41 -2.85 1.11
N LEU A 73 11.26 -2.40 0.64
CA LEU A 73 10.08 -2.17 1.45
C LEU A 73 8.95 -3.07 0.94
N LYS A 74 8.33 -3.81 1.86
CA LYS A 74 7.10 -4.57 1.62
C LYS A 74 6.00 -3.98 2.48
N THR A 75 4.84 -3.71 1.91
CA THR A 75 3.72 -3.15 2.67
C THR A 75 2.52 -4.07 2.59
N TYR A 76 1.82 -4.21 3.70
CA TYR A 76 0.58 -4.97 3.81
C TYR A 76 -0.46 -4.08 4.47
N ARG A 77 -1.51 -3.70 3.75
CA ARG A 77 -2.51 -2.75 4.25
C ARG A 77 -3.92 -3.22 3.98
N VAL A 78 -4.85 -2.67 4.76
CA VAL A 78 -6.29 -2.72 4.52
C VAL A 78 -6.72 -1.32 4.11
N GLY A 79 -7.55 -1.24 3.08
CA GLY A 79 -7.97 0.02 2.49
C GLY A 79 -9.45 0.07 2.18
N GLY A 80 -9.98 1.29 2.17
CA GLY A 80 -11.33 1.61 1.76
C GLY A 80 -11.33 2.69 0.68
N GLN A 81 -12.26 2.58 -0.27
CA GLN A 81 -12.54 3.58 -1.29
C GLN A 81 -13.91 4.22 -1.03
N TYR A 82 -13.97 5.54 -1.17
CA TYR A 82 -15.20 6.31 -1.07
C TYR A 82 -15.29 7.35 -2.19
N HIS A 83 -16.34 7.31 -3.00
CA HIS A 83 -16.70 8.32 -3.99
C HIS A 83 -17.54 9.42 -3.34
N PHE A 84 -17.16 10.67 -3.60
CA PHE A 84 -17.88 11.84 -3.09
C PHE A 84 -18.57 12.65 -4.20
N ILE A 85 -18.24 12.39 -5.47
CA ILE A 85 -18.92 12.94 -6.64
C ILE A 85 -19.23 11.77 -7.58
N ASP A 86 -20.51 11.61 -7.93
CA ASP A 86 -20.97 10.51 -8.78
C ASP A 86 -21.23 10.90 -10.24
N GLN A 87 -21.30 12.20 -10.55
CA GLN A 87 -21.55 12.72 -11.89
C GLN A 87 -20.83 14.05 -12.16
N PRO A 88 -20.38 14.34 -13.40
CA PRO A 88 -20.44 13.51 -14.60
C PRO A 88 -19.30 12.47 -14.72
N ILE A 89 -18.24 12.63 -13.92
CA ILE A 89 -17.12 11.68 -13.79
C ILE A 89 -17.03 11.35 -12.31
N LYS A 90 -16.92 10.06 -11.96
CA LYS A 90 -16.85 9.62 -10.56
C LYS A 90 -15.49 9.98 -9.97
N PHE A 91 -15.49 10.69 -8.84
CA PHE A 91 -14.28 11.06 -8.10
C PHE A 91 -14.36 10.55 -6.67
N GLY A 92 -13.25 10.01 -6.18
CA GLY A 92 -13.18 9.44 -4.84
C GLY A 92 -11.81 9.54 -4.20
N LEU A 93 -11.76 9.04 -2.97
CA LEU A 93 -10.56 8.93 -2.17
C LEU A 93 -10.40 7.47 -1.72
N GLN A 94 -9.17 7.00 -1.80
CA GLN A 94 -8.72 5.73 -1.23
C GLN A 94 -7.84 6.03 -0.03
N LEU A 95 -8.10 5.36 1.09
CA LEU A 95 -7.31 5.45 2.31
C LEU A 95 -6.93 4.07 2.77
N GLU A 96 -5.65 3.89 3.14
CA GLU A 96 -5.11 2.61 3.56
C GLU A 96 -4.24 2.76 4.81
N ALA A 97 -4.30 1.74 5.67
CA ALA A 97 -3.43 1.64 6.83
C ALA A 97 -2.98 0.19 7.04
N GLY A 98 -1.77 0.02 7.55
CA GLY A 98 -1.22 -1.29 7.83
C GLY A 98 0.23 -1.26 8.28
N VAL A 99 0.97 -2.27 7.85
CA VAL A 99 2.35 -2.50 8.27
C VAL A 99 3.30 -2.41 7.08
N VAL A 100 4.54 -2.03 7.38
CA VAL A 100 5.65 -2.06 6.44
C VAL A 100 6.79 -2.88 7.04
N GLU A 101 7.40 -3.69 6.20
CA GLU A 101 8.63 -4.43 6.47
C GLU A 101 9.75 -3.84 5.61
N TYR A 102 10.89 -3.62 6.23
CA TYR A 102 12.09 -3.10 5.61
C TYR A 102 13.20 -4.13 5.70
N GLU A 103 13.90 -4.32 4.58
CA GLU A 103 15.13 -5.10 4.48
C GLU A 103 16.17 -4.25 3.77
N GLY A 104 17.30 -3.98 4.43
CA GLY A 104 18.42 -3.21 3.90
C GLY A 104 19.69 -4.03 3.85
N TYR A 105 20.39 -3.98 2.72
CA TYR A 105 21.70 -4.61 2.52
C TYR A 105 22.71 -3.56 2.10
N ARG A 106 23.81 -3.43 2.86
CA ARG A 106 24.96 -2.60 2.50
C ARG A 106 26.18 -3.48 2.30
N GLU A 107 26.74 -3.46 1.09
CA GLU A 107 27.96 -4.19 0.72
C GLU A 107 29.11 -3.19 0.46
N PRO A 108 30.00 -2.93 1.43
CA PRO A 108 31.16 -2.07 1.22
C PRO A 108 32.25 -2.82 0.45
N ILE A 109 32.74 -2.25 -0.66
CA ILE A 109 33.81 -2.83 -1.49
C ILE A 109 35.16 -2.94 -0.74
N PHE A 110 35.38 -2.12 0.30
CA PHE A 110 36.68 -1.97 0.98
C PHE A 110 36.76 -2.54 2.41
N SER A 111 35.62 -2.93 3.00
CA SER A 111 35.55 -3.54 4.33
C SER A 111 34.53 -4.66 4.26
N GLY A 112 34.98 -5.92 4.24
CA GLY A 112 34.16 -7.12 3.96
C GLY A 112 33.04 -7.45 4.96
N ASP A 113 32.54 -6.48 5.72
CA ASP A 113 31.41 -6.61 6.62
C ASP A 113 30.12 -6.14 5.92
N THR A 114 29.39 -7.09 5.33
CA THR A 114 28.02 -6.87 4.86
C THR A 114 27.14 -6.48 6.05
N ARG A 115 26.53 -5.29 6.00
CA ARG A 115 25.56 -4.88 7.02
C ARG A 115 24.15 -5.19 6.55
N TYR A 116 23.45 -5.98 7.36
CA TYR A 116 22.03 -6.28 7.19
C TYR A 116 21.23 -5.54 8.26
N ALA A 117 20.12 -4.92 7.85
CA ALA A 117 19.15 -4.34 8.76
C ALA A 117 17.74 -4.76 8.38
N GLU A 118 16.94 -5.11 9.37
CA GLU A 118 15.53 -5.43 9.25
C GLU A 118 14.70 -4.58 10.21
N GLY A 119 13.54 -4.10 9.74
CA GLY A 119 12.68 -3.24 10.52
C GLY A 119 11.22 -3.41 10.14
N THR A 120 10.34 -3.32 11.13
CA THR A 120 8.89 -3.29 10.92
C THR A 120 8.32 -1.99 11.45
N GLY A 121 7.32 -1.45 10.76
CA GLY A 121 6.74 -0.16 11.09
C GLY A 121 5.29 -0.01 10.65
N ALA A 122 4.78 1.21 10.77
CA ALA A 122 3.44 1.58 10.35
C ALA A 122 3.46 2.09 8.91
N SER A 123 2.39 1.83 8.17
CA SER A 123 2.27 2.19 6.76
C SER A 123 0.91 2.77 6.47
N PHE A 124 0.87 3.92 5.80
CA PHE A 124 -0.34 4.63 5.42
C PHE A 124 -0.29 4.98 3.94
N SER A 125 -1.45 5.01 3.28
CA SER A 125 -1.56 5.45 1.89
C SER A 125 -2.82 6.28 1.70
N ALA A 126 -2.73 7.27 0.82
CA ALA A 126 -3.87 8.06 0.38
C ALA A 126 -3.76 8.29 -1.12
N ALA A 127 -4.85 8.02 -1.85
CA ALA A 127 -4.90 8.21 -3.30
C ALA A 127 -6.22 8.82 -3.75
N TRP A 128 -6.14 9.75 -4.70
CA TRP A 128 -7.29 10.22 -5.44
C TRP A 128 -7.64 9.21 -6.54
N VAL A 129 -8.92 8.95 -6.72
CA VAL A 129 -9.42 8.06 -7.77
C VAL A 129 -10.39 8.79 -8.68
N VAL A 130 -10.29 8.49 -9.97
CA VAL A 130 -11.15 9.04 -11.02
C VAL A 130 -11.64 7.89 -11.88
N PHE A 131 -12.95 7.80 -12.11
CA PHE A 131 -13.58 6.75 -12.90
C PHE A 131 -14.24 7.36 -14.13
N PRO A 132 -13.57 7.33 -15.30
CA PRO A 132 -14.16 7.75 -16.57
C PRO A 132 -15.27 6.80 -17.05
N THR A 133 -15.26 5.55 -16.58
CA THR A 133 -16.31 4.55 -16.83
C THR A 133 -16.70 3.89 -15.51
N ASP A 134 -17.81 3.13 -15.49
CA ASP A 134 -18.27 2.45 -14.29
C ASP A 134 -17.33 1.31 -13.83
N ASN A 135 -16.49 0.78 -14.72
CA ASN A 135 -15.64 -0.38 -14.45
C ASN A 135 -14.14 -0.06 -14.43
N ILE A 136 -13.72 1.09 -14.99
CA ILE A 136 -12.30 1.45 -15.12
C ILE A 136 -12.07 2.80 -14.44
N GLY A 137 -11.15 2.78 -13.47
CA GLY A 137 -10.67 3.96 -12.77
C GLY A 137 -9.16 4.14 -12.88
N PHE A 138 -8.70 5.35 -12.59
CA PHE A 138 -7.31 5.70 -12.44
C PHE A 138 -7.08 6.22 -11.03
N ARG A 139 -5.93 5.90 -10.45
CA ARG A 139 -5.56 6.36 -9.11
C ARG A 139 -4.20 7.04 -9.11
N LEU A 140 -4.09 8.09 -8.31
CA LEU A 140 -2.84 8.81 -8.05
C LEU A 140 -2.77 9.17 -6.57
N GLY A 141 -1.72 8.72 -5.90
CA GLY A 141 -1.59 8.87 -4.46
C GLY A 141 -0.15 8.80 -3.97
N GLY A 142 -0.02 8.80 -2.65
CA GLY A 142 1.25 8.66 -1.98
C GLY A 142 1.16 7.69 -0.81
N ASP A 143 2.25 6.97 -0.59
CA ASP A 143 2.46 6.16 0.58
C ASP A 143 3.39 6.84 1.56
N PHE A 144 3.12 6.64 2.84
CA PHE A 144 3.91 7.13 3.96
C PHE A 144 4.20 5.96 4.89
N ASN A 145 5.47 5.64 5.05
CA ASN A 145 5.94 4.58 5.92
C ASN A 145 6.70 5.18 7.08
N TYR A 146 6.47 4.68 8.29
CA TYR A 146 7.21 5.06 9.48
C TYR A 146 7.89 3.83 10.08
N ILE A 147 9.22 3.83 10.11
CA ILE A 147 10.05 2.75 10.65
C ILE A 147 11.15 3.38 11.49
N ASP A 148 11.38 2.86 12.70
CA ASP A 148 12.43 3.40 13.58
C ASP A 148 13.81 3.32 12.90
N LYS A 149 14.50 4.45 12.75
CA LYS A 149 15.83 4.56 12.12
C LYS A 149 16.86 3.64 12.75
N LYS A 150 16.69 3.24 14.02
CA LYS A 150 17.63 2.31 14.67
C LYS A 150 17.56 0.90 14.08
N LYS A 151 16.50 0.61 13.31
CA LYS A 151 16.22 -0.68 12.68
C LYS A 151 16.29 -0.62 11.15
N THR A 152 16.74 0.50 10.58
CA THR A 152 16.84 0.67 9.14
C THR A 152 18.18 1.29 8.76
N LEU A 153 18.56 1.19 7.48
CA LEU A 153 19.70 1.96 6.93
C LEU A 153 19.23 3.29 6.33
N LEU A 154 17.93 3.60 6.42
CA LEU A 154 17.35 4.87 5.97
C LEU A 154 17.86 6.01 6.86
N GLU A 155 18.16 7.17 6.25
CA GLU A 155 18.61 8.36 6.98
C GLU A 155 17.53 8.91 7.93
N ASN A 156 16.25 8.66 7.61
CA ASN A 156 15.09 9.17 8.34
C ASN A 156 14.20 8.03 8.84
N ASN A 157 13.40 8.33 9.88
CA ASN A 157 12.37 7.42 10.42
C ASN A 157 11.18 7.21 9.48
N TRP A 158 11.15 7.90 8.34
CA TRP A 158 10.01 7.90 7.44
C TRP A 158 10.47 7.81 5.99
N SER A 159 9.67 7.13 5.17
CA SER A 159 9.86 7.09 3.71
C SER A 159 8.53 7.39 3.03
N ALA A 160 8.60 8.09 1.90
CA ALA A 160 7.45 8.44 1.09
C ALA A 160 7.64 7.96 -0.34
N THR A 161 6.59 7.40 -0.95
CA THR A 161 6.58 6.98 -2.35
C THR A 161 5.34 7.50 -3.06
N LEU A 162 5.47 7.84 -4.33
CA LEU A 162 4.31 8.15 -5.17
C LEU A 162 3.77 6.84 -5.74
N SER A 163 2.46 6.65 -5.70
CA SER A 163 1.75 5.47 -6.22
C SER A 163 0.76 5.88 -7.31
N THR A 164 0.77 5.18 -8.44
CA THR A 164 -0.20 5.37 -9.52
C THR A 164 -0.66 4.03 -10.06
N GLY A 165 -1.91 3.93 -10.51
CA GLY A 165 -2.47 2.64 -10.95
C GLY A 165 -3.79 2.76 -11.70
N ILE A 166 -4.26 1.61 -12.14
CA ILE A 166 -5.56 1.44 -12.80
C ILE A 166 -6.43 0.61 -11.86
N ILE A 167 -7.71 0.93 -11.76
CA ILE A 167 -8.70 0.21 -10.98
C ILE A 167 -9.66 -0.47 -11.93
N PHE A 168 -9.96 -1.73 -11.66
CA PHE A 168 -10.98 -2.51 -12.32
C PHE A 168 -12.05 -2.93 -11.30
N HIS A 169 -13.30 -2.68 -11.65
CA HIS A 169 -14.48 -3.17 -10.93
C HIS A 169 -15.27 -4.11 -11.84
N PHE A 170 -15.59 -5.31 -11.36
CA PHE A 170 -16.34 -6.34 -12.09
C PHE A 170 -17.56 -6.81 -11.32
#